data_AF-A0A1N6WJD4-F1
#
_entry.id   AF-A0A1N6WJD4-F1
#
_cell.length_a   1.000
_cell.length_b   1.000
_cell.length_c   1.000
_cell.angle_alpha   90.00
_cell.angle_beta   90.00
_cell.angle_gamma   90.00
#
_symmetry.space_group_name_H-M   'P 1'
#
loop_
_entity.id
_entity.type
_entity.pdbx_description
1 polymer ?
#
loop_
_entity_poly.entity_id
_entity_poly.type
_entity_poly.pdbx_seq_one_letter_code
_entity_poly.pdbx_strand_id
1 'polypeptide(L)'
;MKNYKLILFSLMLSVRIFSQNTAVDTLNTQTEEPFDYKKYYDCDFGEGNVLIVIKKGKEFTDLTDLRKSGKGFAIKMEAIYSMEFSDGKRYESSVVKNITKDSLSMTNFFNENAARLAGEPFKLITYPLSSLKYIRFIDDRMLSLYSRKNIQKNFDLMVKKMDQAKMCPAVIDFKEKNETKVCHFYLTSQGYDLLYEDKGRVYYMEGKVEWK
;
A
#
# COMPACT_ATOMS: atom_id res chain seq x y z
N MET A 1 39.34 -17.64 -27.49
CA MET A 1 38.91 -17.97 -26.12
C MET A 1 37.92 -16.89 -25.67
N LYS A 2 36.66 -17.27 -25.43
CA LYS A 2 35.54 -16.34 -25.17
C LYS A 2 35.61 -15.79 -23.74
N ASN A 3 35.50 -14.47 -23.60
CA ASN A 3 35.59 -13.72 -22.35
C ASN A 3 34.32 -13.88 -21.48
N TYR A 4 34.18 -15.05 -20.85
CA TYR A 4 33.08 -15.35 -19.92
C TYR A 4 33.19 -14.64 -18.55
N LYS A 5 34.28 -13.91 -18.29
CA LYS A 5 34.49 -13.22 -17.00
C LYS A 5 33.73 -11.89 -16.85
N LEU A 6 33.26 -11.27 -17.95
CA LEU A 6 32.53 -10.00 -17.86
C LEU A 6 31.03 -10.18 -17.52
N ILE A 7 30.45 -11.33 -17.85
CA ILE A 7 29.01 -11.60 -17.66
C ILE A 7 28.70 -11.91 -16.19
N LEU A 8 29.66 -12.48 -15.44
CA LEU A 8 29.48 -12.71 -14.00
C LEU A 8 29.50 -11.42 -13.17
N PHE A 9 30.09 -10.33 -13.65
CA PHE A 9 30.16 -9.07 -12.89
C PHE A 9 28.88 -8.23 -13.00
N SER A 10 28.09 -8.40 -14.06
CA SER A 10 26.78 -7.74 -14.20
C SER A 10 25.63 -8.42 -13.45
N LEU A 11 25.82 -9.67 -12.99
CA LEU A 11 24.82 -10.41 -12.20
C LEU A 11 24.92 -10.16 -10.69
N MET A 12 25.98 -9.47 -10.23
CA MET A 12 26.19 -9.15 -8.81
C MET A 12 25.66 -7.76 -8.40
N LEU A 13 25.07 -7.00 -9.33
CA LEU A 13 24.56 -5.64 -9.05
C LEU A 13 23.03 -5.50 -8.95
N SER A 14 22.28 -6.59 -9.07
CA SER A 14 20.81 -6.57 -8.95
C SER A 14 20.28 -6.76 -7.53
N VAL A 15 21.14 -6.87 -6.51
CA VAL A 15 20.74 -6.86 -5.11
C VAL A 15 20.61 -5.41 -4.62
N ARG A 16 19.78 -4.60 -5.30
CA ARG A 16 19.16 -3.45 -4.65
C ARG A 16 17.85 -3.95 -4.05
N ILE A 17 17.99 -4.60 -2.90
CA ILE A 17 16.89 -4.84 -1.97
C ILE A 17 16.25 -3.47 -1.71
N PHE A 18 14.97 -3.35 -2.02
CA PHE A 18 14.18 -2.21 -1.61
C PHE A 18 14.01 -2.30 -0.09
N SER A 19 14.95 -1.70 0.64
CA SER A 19 14.62 -1.02 1.87
C SER A 19 14.13 0.36 1.47
N GLN A 20 12.99 0.83 1.99
CA GLN A 20 12.89 2.26 2.29
C GLN A 20 14.19 2.63 3.00
N ASN A 21 14.92 3.65 2.52
CA ASN A 21 16.21 4.09 3.06
C ASN A 21 16.35 3.78 4.56
N THR A 22 16.92 2.62 4.84
CA THR A 22 17.42 2.26 6.17
C THR A 22 18.83 1.82 5.85
N ALA A 23 19.69 2.83 5.68
CA ALA A 23 21.06 2.64 6.11
C ALA A 23 20.96 1.99 7.50
N VAL A 24 21.62 0.84 7.64
CA VAL A 24 21.65 0.06 8.86
C VAL A 24 22.30 0.94 9.93
N ASP A 25 21.49 1.72 10.63
CA ASP A 25 21.85 2.29 11.92
C ASP A 25 21.25 1.37 12.97
N THR A 26 22.10 0.54 13.54
CA THR A 26 21.84 -0.24 14.75
C THR A 26 21.48 0.71 15.89
N LEU A 27 20.20 1.02 16.04
CA LEU A 27 19.66 1.68 17.23
C LEU A 27 19.32 0.63 18.28
N ASN A 28 19.91 0.83 19.46
CA ASN A 28 19.83 -0.01 20.64
C ASN A 28 18.41 0.06 21.25
N THR A 29 17.52 -0.87 20.92
CA THR A 29 16.16 -0.92 21.46
C THR A 29 16.11 -1.71 22.77
N GLN A 30 16.62 -1.13 23.86
CA GLN A 30 16.34 -1.65 25.21
C GLN A 30 15.10 -0.97 25.81
N THR A 31 13.91 -1.38 25.36
CA THR A 31 12.64 -1.45 26.11
C THR A 31 11.52 -1.77 25.13
N GLU A 32 11.12 -3.04 25.06
CA GLU A 32 9.93 -3.45 24.31
C GLU A 32 8.74 -3.46 25.27
N GLU A 33 7.93 -2.39 25.25
CA GLU A 33 6.59 -2.46 25.85
C GLU A 33 5.68 -3.32 24.95
N PRO A 34 4.91 -4.27 25.51
CA PRO A 34 3.94 -5.04 24.73
C PRO A 34 2.78 -4.13 24.27
N PHE A 35 2.55 -4.08 22.96
CA PHE A 35 1.52 -3.24 22.34
C PHE A 35 0.13 -3.88 22.36
N ASP A 36 -0.88 -3.11 22.80
CA ASP A 36 -2.29 -3.52 22.73
C ASP A 36 -2.93 -3.06 21.41
N TYR A 37 -2.87 -3.93 20.41
CA TYR A 37 -3.45 -3.70 19.08
C TYR A 37 -4.99 -3.55 19.08
N LYS A 38 -5.70 -3.97 20.14
CA LYS A 38 -7.18 -3.94 20.18
C LYS A 38 -7.75 -2.54 20.36
N LYS A 39 -6.96 -1.58 20.84
CA LYS A 39 -7.44 -0.23 21.22
C LYS A 39 -7.77 0.70 20.03
N TYR A 40 -7.35 0.37 18.80
CA TYR A 40 -7.29 1.33 17.69
C TYR A 40 -8.11 1.00 16.43
N TYR A 41 -8.94 -0.04 16.44
CA TYR A 41 -9.62 -0.48 15.21
C TYR A 41 -11.14 -0.64 15.39
N ASP A 42 -11.82 0.49 15.47
CA ASP A 42 -13.26 0.59 15.21
C ASP A 42 -13.46 1.06 13.76
N CYS A 43 -13.37 0.10 12.83
CA CYS A 43 -13.64 0.37 11.43
C CYS A 43 -15.04 -0.14 11.08
N ASP A 44 -15.95 0.81 10.86
CA ASP A 44 -17.23 0.52 10.25
C ASP A 44 -17.05 0.40 8.73
N PHE A 45 -17.52 -0.71 8.14
CA PHE A 45 -17.55 -0.95 6.70
C PHE A 45 -18.49 -0.02 5.93
N GLY A 46 -19.23 0.85 6.64
CA GLY A 46 -20.29 1.70 6.12
C GLY A 46 -19.92 2.68 5.00
N GLU A 47 -20.91 3.52 4.72
CA GLU A 47 -20.95 4.35 3.52
C GLU A 47 -19.80 5.35 3.44
N GLY A 48 -19.30 5.60 2.23
CA GLY A 48 -18.28 6.61 1.99
C GLY A 48 -17.91 6.77 0.53
N ASN A 49 -16.91 7.60 0.27
CA ASN A 49 -16.42 7.84 -1.08
C ASN A 49 -15.36 6.81 -1.48
N VAL A 50 -15.48 6.34 -2.72
CA VAL A 50 -14.49 5.49 -3.39
C VAL A 50 -14.02 6.23 -4.63
N LEU A 51 -12.71 6.25 -4.86
CA LEU A 51 -12.13 6.80 -6.07
C LEU A 51 -12.00 5.70 -7.13
N ILE A 52 -12.76 5.85 -8.21
CA ILE A 52 -12.75 4.98 -9.37
C ILE A 52 -11.76 5.52 -10.39
N VAL A 53 -10.80 4.68 -10.77
CA VAL A 53 -9.77 4.98 -11.76
C VAL A 53 -10.05 4.18 -13.02
N ILE A 54 -10.46 4.84 -14.10
CA ILE A 54 -10.93 4.20 -15.35
C ILE A 54 -9.97 4.55 -16.48
N LYS A 55 -9.58 3.60 -17.31
CA LYS A 55 -8.77 3.88 -18.51
C LYS A 55 -9.52 4.85 -19.43
N LYS A 56 -8.84 5.87 -19.93
CA LYS A 56 -9.42 6.84 -20.87
C LYS A 56 -10.04 6.15 -22.08
N GLY A 57 -11.23 6.60 -22.47
CA GLY A 57 -12.00 6.02 -23.57
C GLY A 57 -12.58 4.63 -23.29
N LYS A 58 -12.62 4.20 -22.02
CA LYS A 58 -13.34 3.00 -21.59
C LYS A 58 -14.54 3.38 -20.73
N GLU A 59 -15.60 2.63 -20.91
CA GLU A 59 -16.82 2.74 -20.11
C GLU A 59 -16.95 1.60 -19.12
N PHE A 60 -17.71 1.87 -18.08
CA PHE A 60 -17.82 1.04 -16.91
C PHE A 60 -19.27 1.04 -16.44
N THR A 61 -19.84 -0.16 -16.27
CA THR A 61 -21.24 -0.34 -15.87
C THR A 61 -21.39 -0.57 -14.36
N ASP A 62 -20.53 -1.41 -13.75
CA ASP A 62 -20.57 -1.77 -12.33
C ASP A 62 -19.21 -2.25 -11.80
N LEU A 63 -18.96 -2.16 -10.48
CA LEU A 63 -17.61 -2.38 -9.90
C LEU A 63 -17.06 -3.78 -10.08
N THR A 64 -17.95 -4.75 -10.23
CA THR A 64 -17.56 -6.12 -10.56
C THR A 64 -16.95 -6.20 -11.96
N ASP A 65 -17.43 -5.40 -12.92
CA ASP A 65 -16.82 -5.25 -14.25
C ASP A 65 -15.45 -4.57 -14.19
N LEU A 66 -15.23 -3.59 -13.28
CA LEU A 66 -13.97 -2.80 -13.23
C LEU A 66 -12.73 -3.69 -13.22
N ARG A 67 -12.75 -4.65 -12.29
CA ARG A 67 -11.63 -5.55 -12.02
C ARG A 67 -11.54 -6.66 -13.07
N LYS A 68 -12.66 -7.30 -13.40
CA LYS A 68 -12.71 -8.42 -14.36
C LYS A 68 -12.29 -8.01 -15.76
N SER A 69 -12.72 -6.83 -16.20
CA SER A 69 -12.44 -6.33 -17.56
C SER A 69 -11.07 -5.67 -17.70
N GLY A 70 -10.35 -5.44 -16.60
CA GLY A 70 -9.09 -4.69 -16.59
C GLY A 70 -9.24 -3.25 -17.11
N LYS A 71 -10.46 -2.71 -17.14
CA LYS A 71 -10.75 -1.33 -17.59
C LYS A 71 -10.34 -0.29 -16.55
N GLY A 72 -10.16 -0.68 -15.29
CA GLY A 72 -9.81 0.24 -14.22
C GLY A 72 -9.55 -0.45 -12.89
N PHE A 73 -9.53 0.32 -11.82
CA PHE A 73 -9.47 -0.17 -10.44
C PHE A 73 -10.06 0.88 -9.48
N ALA A 74 -10.40 0.43 -8.27
CA ALA A 74 -10.97 1.29 -7.23
C ALA A 74 -9.96 1.52 -6.12
N ILE A 75 -9.92 2.74 -5.61
CA ILE A 75 -9.15 3.14 -4.43
C ILE A 75 -10.17 3.37 -3.32
N LYS A 76 -10.10 2.51 -2.32
CA LYS A 76 -10.95 2.51 -1.13
C LYS A 76 -10.21 3.09 0.08
N MET A 77 -10.97 3.65 1.01
CA MET A 77 -10.45 4.08 2.31
C MET A 77 -10.00 2.87 3.14
N GLU A 78 -9.12 3.11 4.10
CA GLU A 78 -8.47 2.16 5.02
C GLU A 78 -7.54 1.11 4.36
N ALA A 79 -7.40 1.14 3.03
CA ALA A 79 -6.43 0.35 2.28
C ALA A 79 -5.12 1.13 2.01
N ILE A 80 -4.05 0.37 1.78
CA ILE A 80 -2.70 0.84 1.46
C ILE A 80 -2.50 0.94 -0.04
N TYR A 81 -1.86 2.02 -0.48
CA TYR A 81 -1.45 2.21 -1.87
C TYR A 81 -0.07 2.85 -1.93
N SER A 82 0.70 2.48 -2.97
CA SER A 82 1.91 3.23 -3.33
C SER A 82 1.56 4.30 -4.35
N MET A 83 1.57 5.56 -3.93
CA MET A 83 1.18 6.72 -4.73
C MET A 83 2.36 7.68 -4.94
N GLU A 84 2.39 8.31 -6.10
CA GLU A 84 3.31 9.42 -6.41
C GLU A 84 2.51 10.60 -6.95
N PHE A 85 2.89 11.79 -6.52
CA PHE A 85 2.22 13.04 -6.84
C PHE A 85 3.03 13.91 -7.79
N SER A 86 2.39 14.96 -8.33
CA SER A 86 3.00 15.86 -9.31
C SER A 86 4.19 16.66 -8.76
N ASP A 87 4.28 16.81 -7.43
CA ASP A 87 5.44 17.39 -6.73
C ASP A 87 6.65 16.44 -6.65
N GLY A 88 6.51 15.21 -7.17
CA GLY A 88 7.55 14.18 -7.15
C GLY A 88 7.62 13.39 -5.84
N LYS A 89 6.82 13.72 -4.83
CA LYS A 89 6.78 12.94 -3.59
C LYS A 89 6.09 11.61 -3.82
N ARG A 90 6.68 10.58 -3.22
CA ARG A 90 6.20 9.21 -3.27
C ARG A 90 5.97 8.69 -1.86
N TYR A 91 4.84 8.04 -1.68
CA TYR A 91 4.47 7.37 -0.45
C TYR A 91 4.18 5.90 -0.76
N GLU A 92 4.92 4.99 -0.14
CA GLU A 92 4.92 3.57 -0.53
C GLU A 92 3.89 2.73 0.22
N SER A 93 3.66 3.05 1.49
CA SER A 93 2.85 2.25 2.41
C SER A 93 1.83 3.13 3.15
N SER A 94 1.16 4.03 2.43
CA SER A 94 0.21 4.98 2.99
C SER A 94 -1.20 4.43 3.04
N VAL A 95 -1.86 4.59 4.19
CA VAL A 95 -3.27 4.27 4.38
C VAL A 95 -4.11 5.44 3.87
N VAL A 96 -5.00 5.21 2.91
CA VAL A 96 -5.98 6.24 2.51
C VAL A 96 -7.03 6.37 3.60
N LYS A 97 -7.18 7.56 4.18
CA LYS A 97 -8.13 7.80 5.29
C LYS A 97 -9.40 8.51 4.85
N ASN A 98 -9.33 9.32 3.80
CA ASN A 98 -10.49 10.05 3.29
C ASN A 98 -10.39 10.29 1.78
N ILE A 99 -11.53 10.39 1.11
CA ILE A 99 -11.65 10.74 -0.30
C ILE A 99 -12.78 11.77 -0.42
N THR A 100 -12.49 12.94 -0.98
CA THR A 100 -13.50 13.96 -1.34
C THR A 100 -13.69 13.97 -2.85
N LYS A 101 -14.53 14.87 -3.36
CA LYS A 101 -14.77 15.03 -4.80
C LYS A 101 -13.49 15.35 -5.59
N ASP A 102 -12.54 16.03 -4.95
CA ASP A 102 -11.39 16.69 -5.58
C ASP A 102 -10.07 16.40 -4.88
N SER A 103 -10.07 15.72 -3.73
CA SER A 103 -8.86 15.37 -2.97
C SER A 103 -8.93 13.98 -2.35
N LEU A 104 -7.78 13.49 -1.92
CA LEU A 104 -7.67 12.34 -1.03
C LEU A 104 -6.71 12.68 0.12
N SER A 105 -6.99 12.11 1.29
CA SER A 105 -6.13 12.20 2.47
C SER A 105 -5.60 10.83 2.81
N MET A 106 -4.31 10.75 3.12
CA MET A 106 -3.63 9.52 3.49
C MET A 106 -2.64 9.76 4.62
N THR A 107 -2.23 8.71 5.32
CA THR A 107 -1.10 8.78 6.25
C THR A 107 0.22 8.85 5.47
N ASN A 108 1.25 9.52 5.98
CA ASN A 108 2.57 9.52 5.33
C ASN A 108 3.33 8.18 5.48
N PHE A 109 3.02 7.40 6.52
CA PHE A 109 3.54 6.06 6.77
C PHE A 109 2.41 5.06 7.02
N PHE A 110 2.75 3.78 7.19
CA PHE A 110 1.78 2.74 7.53
C PHE A 110 1.10 3.01 8.89
N ASN A 111 1.90 3.33 9.91
CA ASN A 111 1.46 3.72 11.24
C ASN A 111 2.54 4.57 11.95
N GLU A 112 2.30 4.93 13.22
CA GLU A 112 3.22 5.70 14.04
C GLU A 112 4.58 5.01 14.25
N ASN A 113 4.59 3.68 14.38
CA ASN A 113 5.83 2.91 14.53
C ASN A 113 6.73 3.02 13.30
N ALA A 114 6.14 2.89 12.11
CA ALA A 114 6.87 3.03 10.86
C ALA A 114 7.43 4.45 10.67
N ALA A 115 6.66 5.48 11.04
CA ALA A 115 7.13 6.86 11.02
C ALA A 115 8.29 7.07 12.01
N ARG A 116 8.15 6.56 13.23
CA ARG A 116 9.18 6.62 14.28
C ARG A 116 10.48 5.94 13.86
N LEU A 117 10.40 4.76 13.24
CA LEU A 117 11.59 4.06 12.72
C LEU A 117 12.28 4.86 11.61
N ALA A 118 11.51 5.57 10.78
CA ALA A 118 12.02 6.46 9.75
C ALA A 118 12.55 7.81 10.28
N GLY A 119 12.40 8.09 11.59
CA GLY A 119 12.78 9.38 12.18
C GLY A 119 11.87 10.54 11.76
N GLU A 120 10.66 10.24 11.29
CA GLU A 120 9.69 11.23 10.82
C GLU A 120 8.42 11.26 11.67
N PRO A 121 7.73 12.41 11.78
CA PRO A 121 6.45 12.48 12.46
C PRO A 121 5.35 11.78 11.65
N PHE A 122 4.48 11.03 12.34
CA PHE A 122 3.28 10.46 11.73
C PHE A 122 2.23 11.55 11.49
N LYS A 123 1.77 11.70 10.25
CA LYS A 123 0.89 12.79 9.83
C LYS A 123 -0.13 12.32 8.81
N LEU A 124 -1.29 12.96 8.83
CA LEU A 124 -2.24 12.93 7.72
C LEU A 124 -1.83 13.99 6.69
N ILE A 125 -1.70 13.58 5.43
CA ILE A 125 -1.40 14.43 4.29
C ILE A 125 -2.56 14.39 3.30
N THR A 126 -2.81 15.51 2.63
CA THR A 126 -3.91 15.65 1.67
C THR A 126 -3.38 16.15 0.35
N TYR A 127 -3.80 15.51 -0.73
CA TYR A 127 -3.43 15.87 -2.10
C TYR A 127 -4.69 16.03 -2.98
N PRO A 128 -4.71 17.01 -3.90
CA PRO A 128 -5.76 17.06 -4.90
C PRO A 128 -5.67 15.85 -5.85
N LEU A 129 -6.80 15.30 -6.27
CA LEU A 129 -6.85 14.13 -7.16
C LEU A 129 -6.14 14.40 -8.49
N SER A 130 -6.19 15.64 -8.98
CA SER A 130 -5.48 16.06 -10.20
C SER A 130 -3.96 15.93 -10.11
N SER A 131 -3.39 15.92 -8.90
CA SER A 131 -1.95 15.75 -8.69
C SER A 131 -1.49 14.30 -8.65
N LEU A 132 -2.41 13.33 -8.54
CA LEU A 132 -2.08 11.91 -8.47
C LEU A 132 -1.48 11.45 -9.82
N LYS A 133 -0.17 11.21 -9.83
CA LYS A 133 0.61 10.96 -11.05
C LYS A 133 0.76 9.48 -11.33
N TYR A 134 1.18 8.71 -10.33
CA TYR A 134 1.33 7.27 -10.47
C TYR A 134 0.74 6.51 -9.30
N ILE A 135 0.20 5.34 -9.61
CA ILE A 135 -0.07 4.27 -8.65
C ILE A 135 0.74 3.06 -9.05
N ARG A 136 1.39 2.42 -8.07
CA ARG A 136 2.16 1.20 -8.28
C ARG A 136 1.43 0.03 -7.63
N PHE A 137 1.29 -1.03 -8.40
CA PHE A 137 0.75 -2.30 -7.97
C PHE A 137 1.91 -3.26 -7.83
N ILE A 138 1.89 -4.08 -6.79
CA ILE A 138 2.78 -5.24 -6.73
C ILE A 138 2.27 -6.29 -7.70
N ASP A 139 3.16 -6.74 -8.56
CA ASP A 139 2.91 -7.88 -9.44
C ASP A 139 3.49 -9.17 -8.85
N ASP A 140 4.68 -9.08 -8.25
CA ASP A 140 5.34 -10.19 -7.58
C ASP A 140 6.14 -9.68 -6.37
N ARG A 141 5.80 -10.20 -5.18
CA ARG A 141 6.47 -9.87 -3.92
C ARG A 141 7.88 -10.48 -3.84
N MET A 142 8.05 -11.70 -4.34
CA MET A 142 9.32 -12.42 -4.30
C MET A 142 10.37 -11.76 -5.20
N LEU A 143 9.93 -11.21 -6.34
CA LEU A 143 10.80 -10.55 -7.31
C LEU A 143 10.81 -9.02 -7.20
N SER A 144 10.07 -8.45 -6.25
CA SER A 144 9.89 -6.99 -6.11
C SER A 144 9.46 -6.31 -7.43
N LEU A 145 8.57 -6.98 -8.19
CA LEU A 145 8.07 -6.46 -9.44
C LEU A 145 6.85 -5.59 -9.19
N TYR A 146 6.86 -4.40 -9.80
CA TYR A 146 5.78 -3.42 -9.69
C TYR A 146 5.30 -2.97 -11.06
N SER A 147 3.99 -2.98 -11.28
CA SER A 147 3.39 -2.30 -12.43
C SER A 147 3.01 -0.87 -12.06
N ARG A 148 3.65 0.07 -12.74
CA ARG A 148 3.38 1.51 -12.59
C ARG A 148 2.26 1.93 -13.54
N LYS A 149 1.16 2.47 -13.02
CA LYS A 149 0.07 3.08 -13.80
C LYS A 149 0.22 4.60 -13.78
N ASN A 150 0.35 5.22 -14.95
CA ASN A 150 0.34 6.67 -15.11
C ASN A 150 -1.09 7.18 -15.14
N ILE A 151 -1.54 7.74 -14.02
CA ILE A 151 -2.93 8.11 -13.77
C ILE A 151 -3.31 9.32 -14.64
N GLN A 152 -2.56 10.41 -14.54
CA GLN A 152 -2.82 11.64 -15.30
C GLN A 152 -2.88 11.40 -16.82
N LYS A 153 -1.99 10.56 -17.35
CA LYS A 153 -1.91 10.33 -18.79
C LYS A 153 -3.04 9.42 -19.29
N ASN A 154 -3.26 8.29 -18.61
CA ASN A 154 -4.00 7.16 -19.19
C ASN A 154 -5.38 6.92 -18.55
N PHE A 155 -5.73 7.64 -17.48
CA PHE A 155 -6.94 7.35 -16.71
C PHE A 155 -7.77 8.61 -16.43
N ASP A 156 -9.07 8.39 -16.32
CA ASP A 156 -10.05 9.32 -15.79
C ASP A 156 -10.36 8.93 -14.34
N LEU A 157 -10.60 9.94 -13.51
CA LEU A 157 -10.87 9.82 -12.08
C LEU A 157 -12.32 10.20 -11.80
N MET A 158 -13.04 9.34 -11.08
CA MET A 158 -14.42 9.57 -10.67
C MET A 158 -14.61 9.18 -9.21
N VAL A 159 -15.23 10.05 -8.42
CA VAL A 159 -15.57 9.73 -7.04
C VAL A 159 -17.01 9.26 -6.99
N LYS A 160 -17.25 8.09 -6.37
CA LYS A 160 -18.58 7.54 -6.15
C LYS A 160 -18.81 7.27 -4.68
N LYS A 161 -20.00 7.65 -4.20
CA LYS A 161 -20.48 7.26 -2.88
C LYS A 161 -20.95 5.80 -2.91
N MET A 162 -20.64 5.04 -1.88
CA MET A 162 -20.81 3.60 -1.82
C MET A 162 -21.01 3.11 -0.40
N ASP A 163 -21.87 2.10 -0.22
CA ASP A 163 -22.13 1.48 1.10
C ASP A 163 -20.94 0.71 1.67
N GLN A 164 -19.99 0.29 0.83
CA GLN A 164 -18.77 -0.46 1.21
C GLN A 164 -17.51 0.24 0.73
N ALA A 165 -17.29 1.45 1.23
CA ALA A 165 -16.21 2.32 0.79
C ALA A 165 -14.87 2.09 1.49
N LYS A 166 -14.89 1.39 2.63
CA LYS A 166 -13.72 1.12 3.48
C LYS A 166 -13.29 -0.34 3.37
N MET A 167 -11.98 -0.56 3.42
CA MET A 167 -11.36 -1.87 3.58
C MET A 167 -10.84 -1.97 5.01
N CYS A 168 -11.69 -2.37 5.93
CA CYS A 168 -11.33 -2.42 7.34
C CYS A 168 -10.14 -3.35 7.59
N PRO A 169 -9.19 -2.97 8.45
CA PRO A 169 -8.03 -3.80 8.74
C PRO A 169 -8.43 -5.15 9.33
N ALA A 170 -7.72 -6.20 8.96
CA ALA A 170 -7.87 -7.53 9.53
C ALA A 170 -7.03 -7.66 10.80
N VAL A 171 -7.59 -8.21 11.87
CA VAL A 171 -6.83 -8.56 13.07
C VAL A 171 -6.53 -10.05 13.02
N ILE A 172 -5.24 -10.41 12.96
CA ILE A 172 -4.79 -11.79 12.73
C ILE A 172 -3.90 -12.24 13.88
N ASP A 173 -4.21 -13.42 14.42
CA ASP A 173 -3.42 -14.08 15.46
C ASP A 173 -2.39 -15.03 14.83
N PHE A 174 -1.11 -14.71 14.98
CA PHE A 174 0.02 -15.53 14.58
C PHE A 174 0.32 -16.53 15.69
N LYS A 175 -0.37 -17.68 15.68
CA LYS A 175 -0.27 -18.73 16.72
C LYS A 175 1.18 -19.17 17.00
N GLU A 176 2.01 -19.30 15.98
CA GLU A 176 3.41 -19.73 16.12
C GLU A 176 4.28 -18.73 16.89
N LYS A 177 3.94 -17.43 16.80
CA LYS A 177 4.65 -16.35 17.48
C LYS A 177 3.95 -15.88 18.75
N ASN A 178 2.76 -16.40 19.03
CA ASN A 178 1.87 -15.91 20.09
C ASN A 178 1.65 -14.38 20.03
N GLU A 179 1.46 -13.86 18.81
CA GLU A 179 1.32 -12.43 18.55
C GLU A 179 0.04 -12.14 17.75
N THR A 180 -0.67 -11.08 18.09
CA THR A 180 -1.77 -10.54 17.28
C THR A 180 -1.24 -9.35 16.48
N LYS A 181 -1.50 -9.29 15.16
CA LYS A 181 -1.15 -8.12 14.34
C LYS A 181 -2.38 -7.56 13.66
N VAL A 182 -2.38 -6.25 13.46
CA VAL A 182 -3.35 -5.60 12.58
C VAL A 182 -2.76 -5.46 11.19
N CYS A 183 -3.54 -5.92 10.22
CA CYS A 183 -3.13 -6.06 8.83
C CYS A 183 -4.03 -5.20 7.95
N HIS A 184 -3.43 -4.33 7.13
CA HIS A 184 -4.16 -3.51 6.17
C HIS A 184 -4.14 -4.15 4.78
N PHE A 185 -5.23 -3.97 4.05
CA PHE A 185 -5.32 -4.42 2.67
C PHE A 185 -4.47 -3.54 1.75
N TYR A 186 -3.64 -4.16 0.92
CA TYR A 186 -2.85 -3.52 -0.13
C TYR A 186 -3.31 -4.02 -1.50
N LEU A 187 -3.42 -3.12 -2.49
CA LEU A 187 -3.87 -3.47 -3.83
C LEU A 187 -2.71 -3.94 -4.73
N THR A 188 -2.74 -5.22 -5.12
CA THR A 188 -1.84 -5.86 -6.09
C THR A 188 -2.48 -5.91 -7.47
N SER A 189 -1.73 -6.31 -8.51
CA SER A 189 -2.32 -6.53 -9.84
C SER A 189 -3.27 -7.73 -9.90
N GLN A 190 -3.23 -8.62 -8.91
CA GLN A 190 -4.07 -9.82 -8.81
C GLN A 190 -5.28 -9.64 -7.88
N GLY A 191 -5.29 -8.62 -7.02
CA GLY A 191 -6.35 -8.39 -6.05
C GLY A 191 -5.86 -7.67 -4.80
N TYR A 192 -6.58 -7.81 -3.70
CA TYR A 192 -6.10 -7.31 -2.42
C TYR A 192 -5.33 -8.40 -1.69
N ASP A 193 -4.24 -7.99 -1.07
CA ASP A 193 -3.41 -8.78 -0.18
C ASP A 193 -3.23 -8.02 1.14
N LEU A 194 -2.52 -8.58 2.12
CA LEU A 194 -2.35 -7.97 3.44
C LEU A 194 -0.91 -7.54 3.69
N LEU A 195 -0.81 -6.38 4.35
CA LEU A 195 0.41 -5.84 4.94
C LEU A 195 0.24 -5.77 6.44
N TYR A 196 1.30 -6.11 7.17
CA TYR A 196 1.37 -5.89 8.62
C TYR A 196 2.66 -5.16 8.98
N GLU A 197 2.67 -4.55 10.16
CA GLU A 197 3.86 -3.89 10.71
C GLU A 197 4.42 -4.71 11.87
N ASP A 198 5.75 -4.84 11.89
CA ASP A 198 6.50 -5.39 13.01
C ASP A 198 7.78 -4.57 13.27
N LYS A 199 7.89 -4.02 14.49
CA LYS A 199 9.00 -3.18 14.96
C LYS A 199 9.35 -2.00 14.03
N GLY A 200 8.32 -1.34 13.52
CA GLY A 200 8.35 -0.21 12.59
C GLY A 200 8.54 -0.62 11.12
N ARG A 201 8.72 -1.90 10.80
CA ARG A 201 8.93 -2.38 9.44
C ARG A 201 7.63 -2.97 8.88
N VAL A 202 7.35 -2.70 7.61
CA VAL A 202 6.13 -3.17 6.94
C VAL A 202 6.46 -4.42 6.11
N TYR A 203 5.68 -5.48 6.31
CA TYR A 203 5.87 -6.79 5.69
C TYR A 203 4.61 -7.23 4.96
N TYR A 204 4.81 -8.01 3.91
CA TYR A 204 3.74 -8.74 3.25
C TYR A 204 3.34 -9.95 4.08
N MET A 205 2.04 -10.24 4.11
CA MET A 205 1.55 -11.49 4.67
C MET A 205 1.96 -12.67 3.79
N GLU A 206 2.93 -13.46 4.23
CA GLU A 206 3.33 -14.70 3.57
C GLU A 206 2.57 -15.89 4.17
N GLY A 207 1.89 -16.68 3.33
CA GLY A 207 1.14 -17.88 3.75
C GLY A 207 -0.39 -17.75 3.64
N LYS A 208 -1.10 -18.82 4.01
CA LYS A 208 -2.57 -18.84 4.05
C LYS A 208 -3.05 -18.16 5.33
N VAL A 209 -3.89 -17.13 5.18
CA VAL A 209 -4.61 -16.51 6.30
C VAL A 209 -5.86 -17.34 6.58
N GLU A 210 -5.93 -17.94 7.77
CA GLU A 210 -7.16 -18.55 8.27
C GLU A 210 -8.07 -17.46 8.83
N TRP A 211 -9.14 -17.16 8.11
CA TRP A 211 -10.19 -16.26 8.58
C TRP A 211 -11.11 -17.04 9.52
N LYS A 212 -11.35 -16.48 10.72
CA LYS A 212 -12.42 -16.97 11.61
C LYS A 212 -13.70 -16.17 11.38
#